data_AF-A0A957P7M6-F1
#
_entry.id   AF-A0A957P7M6-F1
#
_cell.length_a   1.000
_cell.length_b   1.000
_cell.length_c   1.000
_cell.angle_alpha   90.00
_cell.angle_beta   90.00
_cell.angle_gamma   90.00
#
_symmetry.space_group_name_H-M   'P 1'
#
loop_
_entity.id
_entity.type
_entity.pdbx_description
1 polymer ?
#
loop_
_entity_poly.entity_id
_entity_poly.type
_entity_poly.pdbx_seq_one_letter_code
_entity_poly.pdbx_strand_id
1 'polypeptide(L)'
;QLLLGKIGLVLLIGLCGIGNALWLHPKLAASLRHWWGRAARRQPAQGQLQPTRLFAVEVILGVLLLGIIGLLTATAPPRDVAYTIDPAQIQPALTQRVDNLLITLAVSPNQLGQNMINVRAVNPAQPLSSEITLVYVQLHPAAENVEPVKLPADKLSNAEFQVIGYHLTQAGPWQIAVVAERYGKPDAIATFQWVVPPAGELQPVRISKAALAPLANRLALGFLIMVMVLMATMRWFLLRQSQRTLPAHEATGAGRPAPAMPTAQKAAHS
;
A
#
# COMPACT_ATOMS: atom_id res chain seq x y z
N GLN A 1 -6.27 -12.27 -8.37
CA GLN A 1 -5.27 -11.96 -9.41
C GLN A 1 -4.19 -10.98 -8.94
N LEU A 2 -4.53 -9.89 -8.25
CA LEU A 2 -3.56 -8.88 -7.76
C LEU A 2 -2.53 -9.44 -6.75
N LEU A 3 -2.93 -10.39 -5.90
CA LEU A 3 -2.03 -11.03 -4.92
C LEU A 3 -0.97 -11.93 -5.58
N LEU A 4 -1.37 -12.68 -6.62
CA LEU A 4 -0.47 -13.58 -7.37
C LEU A 4 0.64 -12.78 -8.08
N GLY A 5 0.30 -11.60 -8.62
CA GLY A 5 1.27 -10.69 -9.23
C GLY A 5 2.28 -10.13 -8.23
N LYS A 6 1.85 -9.81 -7.00
CA LYS A 6 2.75 -9.37 -5.92
C LYS A 6 3.74 -10.46 -5.51
N ILE A 7 3.25 -11.70 -5.34
CA ILE A 7 4.09 -12.84 -4.97
C ILE A 7 5.12 -13.15 -6.08
N GLY A 8 4.69 -13.13 -7.34
CA GLY A 8 5.59 -13.33 -8.49
C GLY A 8 6.70 -12.28 -8.56
N LEU A 9 6.38 -11.01 -8.28
CA LEU A 9 7.36 -9.93 -8.28
C LEU A 9 8.41 -10.12 -7.17
N VAL A 10 7.98 -10.43 -5.94
CA VAL A 10 8.88 -10.67 -4.81
C VAL A 10 9.82 -11.83 -5.08
N LEU A 11 9.32 -12.93 -5.66
CA LEU A 11 10.15 -14.07 -6.05
C LEU A 11 11.19 -13.70 -7.10
N LEU A 12 10.82 -12.89 -8.10
CA LEU A 12 11.74 -12.48 -9.17
C LEU A 12 12.86 -11.56 -8.64
N ILE A 13 12.53 -10.64 -7.73
CA ILE A 13 13.50 -9.80 -7.03
C ILE A 13 14.45 -10.66 -6.18
N GLY A 14 13.91 -11.63 -5.43
CA GLY A 14 14.70 -12.55 -4.61
C GLY A 14 15.67 -13.41 -5.45
N LEU A 15 15.21 -13.94 -6.58
CA LEU A 15 16.05 -14.70 -7.52
C LEU A 15 17.18 -13.84 -8.11
N CYS A 16 16.89 -12.59 -8.49
CA CYS A 16 17.93 -11.65 -8.95
C CYS A 16 18.95 -11.34 -7.84
N GLY A 17 18.51 -11.11 -6.61
CA GLY A 17 19.39 -10.86 -5.46
C GLY A 17 20.30 -12.05 -5.15
N ILE A 18 19.77 -13.27 -5.17
CA ILE A 18 20.54 -14.51 -4.98
C ILE A 18 21.57 -14.67 -6.11
N GLY A 19 21.17 -14.41 -7.36
CA GLY A 19 22.09 -14.44 -8.51
C GLY A 19 23.25 -13.45 -8.34
N ASN A 20 22.96 -12.21 -7.93
CA ASN A 20 23.98 -11.20 -7.67
C ASN A 20 24.91 -11.59 -6.52
N ALA A 21 24.36 -12.09 -5.41
CA ALA A 21 25.14 -12.50 -4.24
C ALA A 21 26.08 -13.68 -4.55
N LEU A 22 25.62 -14.67 -5.32
CA LEU A 22 26.46 -15.79 -5.76
C LEU A 22 27.59 -15.34 -6.69
N TRP A 23 27.39 -14.25 -7.43
CA TRP A 23 28.41 -13.71 -8.33
C TRP A 23 29.45 -12.84 -7.61
N LEU A 24 29.01 -12.03 -6.64
CA LEU A 24 29.87 -11.18 -5.81
C LEU A 24 30.69 -11.98 -4.79
N HIS A 25 30.12 -13.06 -4.25
CA HIS A 25 30.77 -13.88 -3.24
C HIS A 25 31.06 -15.30 -3.78
N PRO A 26 32.19 -15.49 -4.49
CA PRO A 26 32.56 -16.79 -5.06
C PRO A 26 32.74 -17.88 -3.98
N LYS A 27 32.98 -17.49 -2.72
CA LYS A 27 33.02 -18.41 -1.58
C LYS A 27 31.65 -19.05 -1.28
N LEU A 28 30.54 -18.30 -1.41
CA LEU A 28 29.18 -18.84 -1.25
C LEU A 28 28.82 -19.77 -2.42
N ALA A 29 29.21 -19.40 -3.64
CA ALA A 29 29.06 -20.26 -4.81
C ALA A 29 29.85 -21.56 -4.67
N ALA A 30 31.04 -21.53 -4.06
CA ALA A 30 31.83 -22.73 -3.80
C ALA A 30 31.15 -23.69 -2.81
N SER A 31 30.54 -23.19 -1.74
CA SER A 31 29.75 -24.01 -0.81
C SER A 31 28.51 -24.63 -1.48
N LEU A 32 27.75 -23.86 -2.27
CA LEU A 32 26.59 -24.40 -3.00
C LEU A 32 26.99 -25.44 -4.06
N ARG A 33 28.16 -25.26 -4.69
CA ARG A 33 28.67 -26.18 -5.71
C ARG A 33 29.02 -27.56 -5.13
N HIS A 34 29.29 -27.66 -3.83
CA HIS A 34 29.45 -28.95 -3.16
C HIS A 34 28.12 -29.74 -3.14
N TRP A 35 27.01 -29.02 -2.97
CA TRP A 35 25.66 -29.62 -2.95
C TRP A 35 25.14 -29.96 -4.36
N TRP A 36 25.55 -29.22 -5.40
CA TRP A 36 25.07 -29.38 -6.79
C TRP A 36 25.91 -30.26 -7.73
N GLY A 37 26.86 -31.06 -7.21
CA GLY A 37 27.34 -32.27 -7.90
C GLY A 37 28.09 -32.08 -9.23
N ARG A 38 29.43 -32.08 -9.15
CA ARG A 38 30.44 -32.61 -10.11
C ARG A 38 30.44 -32.23 -11.61
N ALA A 39 29.45 -31.57 -12.19
CA ALA A 39 29.39 -31.34 -13.65
C ALA A 39 30.29 -30.19 -14.17
N ALA A 40 30.70 -29.25 -13.32
CA ALA A 40 31.44 -28.05 -13.77
C ALA A 40 32.95 -28.18 -13.51
N ARG A 41 33.69 -29.01 -14.27
CA ARG A 41 35.16 -29.19 -14.11
C ARG A 41 36.00 -28.41 -15.14
N ARG A 42 35.52 -27.25 -15.59
CA ARG A 42 36.30 -26.28 -16.39
C ARG A 42 36.07 -24.89 -15.84
N GLN A 43 37.01 -24.40 -15.03
CA GLN A 43 37.04 -22.99 -14.63
C GLN A 43 37.87 -22.22 -15.66
N PRO A 44 37.28 -21.28 -16.43
CA PRO A 44 38.08 -20.33 -17.19
C PRO A 44 38.86 -19.43 -16.20
N ALA A 45 40.09 -19.09 -16.58
CA ALA A 45 40.99 -18.24 -15.83
C ALA A 45 40.27 -16.93 -15.43
N GLN A 46 40.41 -16.59 -14.15
CA GLN A 46 39.71 -15.52 -13.46
C GLN A 46 40.22 -14.15 -13.96
N GLY A 47 39.71 -13.73 -15.11
CA GLY A 47 39.89 -12.38 -15.62
C GLY A 47 39.21 -11.41 -14.66
N GLN A 48 40.00 -10.50 -14.07
CA GLN A 48 39.57 -9.41 -13.21
C GLN A 48 38.54 -8.53 -13.94
N LEU A 49 37.26 -8.89 -13.84
CA LEU A 49 36.18 -7.99 -14.24
C LEU A 49 36.21 -6.82 -13.26
N GLN A 50 36.38 -5.61 -13.80
CA GLN A 50 36.54 -4.39 -13.02
C GLN A 50 35.31 -4.18 -12.11
N PRO A 51 35.49 -4.07 -10.77
CA PRO A 51 34.40 -4.06 -9.79
C PRO A 51 33.44 -2.88 -9.93
N THR A 52 33.86 -1.81 -10.63
CA THR A 52 33.07 -0.59 -10.83
C THR A 52 31.81 -0.81 -11.66
N ARG A 53 31.80 -1.79 -12.58
CA ARG A 53 30.62 -2.06 -13.42
C ARG A 53 29.54 -2.85 -12.69
N LEU A 54 29.92 -3.74 -11.76
CA LEU A 54 28.93 -4.45 -10.93
C LEU A 54 28.19 -3.48 -10.01
N PHE A 55 28.91 -2.52 -9.42
CA PHE A 55 28.32 -1.52 -8.54
C PHE A 55 27.24 -0.70 -9.25
N ALA A 56 27.44 -0.33 -10.53
CA ALA A 56 26.46 0.41 -11.30
C ALA A 56 25.15 -0.39 -11.53
N VAL A 57 25.25 -1.70 -11.80
CA VAL A 57 24.07 -2.56 -11.96
C VAL A 57 23.29 -2.68 -10.65
N GLU A 58 23.99 -2.77 -9.52
CA GLU A 58 23.37 -2.89 -8.20
C GLU A 58 22.65 -1.60 -7.79
N VAL A 59 23.25 -0.43 -8.02
CA VAL A 59 22.60 0.87 -7.78
C VAL A 59 21.34 1.02 -8.63
N ILE A 60 21.39 0.66 -9.92
CA ILE A 60 20.23 0.73 -10.80
C ILE A 60 19.11 -0.18 -10.29
N LEU A 61 19.43 -1.41 -9.89
CA LEU A 61 18.46 -2.36 -9.34
C LEU A 61 17.83 -1.84 -8.04
N GLY A 62 18.63 -1.24 -7.15
CA GLY A 62 18.17 -0.65 -5.91
C GLY A 62 17.20 0.51 -6.14
N VAL A 63 17.52 1.42 -7.07
CA VAL A 63 16.65 2.55 -7.45
C VAL A 63 15.33 2.06 -8.05
N LEU A 64 15.40 1.04 -8.90
CA LEU A 64 14.24 0.43 -9.55
C LEU A 64 13.29 -0.20 -8.51
N LEU A 65 13.86 -0.91 -7.53
CA LEU A 65 13.11 -1.52 -6.43
C LEU A 65 12.42 -0.47 -5.55
N LEU A 66 13.16 0.56 -5.13
CA LEU A 66 12.63 1.66 -4.33
C LEU A 66 11.51 2.42 -5.07
N GLY A 67 11.65 2.61 -6.38
CA GLY A 67 10.61 3.22 -7.22
C GLY A 67 9.32 2.41 -7.23
N ILE A 68 9.41 1.07 -7.33
CA ILE A 68 8.23 0.19 -7.29
C ILE A 68 7.57 0.23 -5.91
N ILE A 69 8.36 0.18 -4.83
CA ILE A 69 7.83 0.27 -3.46
C ILE A 69 7.13 1.61 -3.25
N GLY A 70 7.76 2.72 -3.63
CA GLY A 70 7.17 4.06 -3.55
C GLY A 70 5.88 4.19 -4.34
N LEU A 71 5.79 3.58 -5.52
CA LEU A 71 4.56 3.56 -6.31
C LEU A 71 3.44 2.76 -5.63
N LEU A 72 3.77 1.61 -5.03
CA LEU A 72 2.81 0.77 -4.31
C LEU A 72 2.35 1.39 -2.99
N THR A 73 3.18 2.19 -2.32
CA THR A 73 2.79 2.91 -1.10
C THR A 73 2.04 4.21 -1.42
N ALA A 74 2.28 4.81 -2.58
CA ALA A 74 1.57 6.02 -3.02
C ALA A 74 0.13 5.77 -3.51
N THR A 75 -0.27 4.51 -3.78
CA THR A 75 -1.67 4.23 -4.08
C THR A 75 -2.51 4.42 -2.82
N ALA A 76 -3.27 5.51 -2.76
CA ALA A 76 -4.17 5.79 -1.66
C ALA A 76 -5.09 4.57 -1.40
N PRO A 77 -5.36 4.22 -0.13
CA PRO A 77 -6.32 3.18 0.19
C PRO A 77 -7.67 3.51 -0.48
N PRO A 78 -8.45 2.49 -0.90
CA PRO A 78 -9.77 2.72 -1.48
C PRO A 78 -10.57 3.61 -0.54
N ARG A 79 -10.84 4.85 -0.96
CA ARG A 79 -11.74 5.73 -0.22
C ARG A 79 -13.17 5.32 -0.54
N ASP A 80 -13.97 5.40 0.50
CA ASP A 80 -15.32 4.89 0.71
C ASP A 80 -16.27 4.84 -0.49
N VAL A 81 -17.23 3.91 -0.36
CA VAL A 81 -18.44 3.80 -1.18
C VAL A 81 -19.07 5.18 -1.37
N ALA A 82 -19.15 5.63 -2.63
CA ALA A 82 -19.81 6.88 -2.97
C ALA A 82 -21.32 6.72 -2.73
N TYR A 83 -21.82 7.32 -1.65
CA TYR A 83 -23.25 7.35 -1.37
C TYR A 83 -23.97 8.25 -2.38
N THR A 84 -25.17 7.84 -2.79
CA THR A 84 -25.95 8.50 -3.84
C THR A 84 -26.67 9.77 -3.35
N ILE A 85 -26.61 10.07 -2.06
CA ILE A 85 -27.30 11.21 -1.46
C ILE A 85 -26.29 12.34 -1.26
N ASP A 86 -26.63 13.51 -1.79
CA ASP A 86 -25.84 14.72 -1.61
C ASP A 86 -25.68 15.00 -0.11
N PRO A 87 -24.44 14.96 0.44
CA PRO A 87 -24.19 15.27 1.84
C PRO A 87 -24.74 16.64 2.25
N ALA A 88 -24.89 17.57 1.30
CA ALA A 88 -25.46 18.89 1.56
C ALA A 88 -26.95 18.87 1.97
N GLN A 89 -27.68 17.79 1.69
CA GLN A 89 -29.10 17.64 2.06
C GLN A 89 -29.31 16.99 3.43
N ILE A 90 -28.30 16.33 3.99
CA ILE A 90 -28.40 15.69 5.31
C ILE A 90 -27.99 16.72 6.35
N GLN A 91 -28.95 17.29 7.07
CA GLN A 91 -28.66 18.18 8.20
C GLN A 91 -27.91 17.36 9.27
N PRO A 92 -26.64 17.67 9.57
CA PRO A 92 -25.86 16.86 10.51
C PRO A 92 -26.31 17.05 11.95
N ALA A 93 -27.00 18.17 12.23
CA ALA A 93 -27.53 18.50 13.53
C ALA A 93 -28.80 19.36 13.42
N LEU A 94 -29.73 19.18 14.35
CA LEU A 94 -30.91 20.02 14.54
C LEU A 94 -30.88 20.62 15.94
N THR A 95 -31.32 21.87 16.08
CA THR A 95 -31.38 22.56 17.37
C THR A 95 -32.80 23.04 17.65
N GLN A 96 -33.28 22.81 18.87
CA GLN A 96 -34.56 23.28 19.36
C GLN A 96 -34.40 23.88 20.75
N ARG A 97 -35.11 24.98 21.00
CA ARG A 97 -35.20 25.57 22.35
C ARG A 97 -36.47 25.04 23.03
N VAL A 98 -36.31 24.50 24.23
CA VAL A 98 -37.40 24.02 25.08
C VAL A 98 -37.17 24.55 26.49
N ASP A 99 -38.16 25.29 27.01
CA ASP A 99 -38.03 26.08 28.23
C ASP A 99 -36.80 27.02 28.21
N ASN A 100 -35.87 26.81 29.15
CA ASN A 100 -34.59 27.49 29.28
C ASN A 100 -33.42 26.69 28.66
N LEU A 101 -33.67 25.53 28.04
CA LEU A 101 -32.63 24.72 27.41
C LEU A 101 -32.59 24.93 25.88
N LEU A 102 -31.37 24.99 25.36
CA LEU A 102 -31.08 24.84 23.94
C LEU A 102 -30.56 23.40 23.75
N ILE A 103 -31.35 22.58 23.09
CA ILE A 103 -31.06 21.16 22.84
C ILE A 103 -30.68 21.00 21.37
N THR A 104 -29.49 20.47 21.12
CA THR A 104 -28.98 20.12 19.79
C THR A 104 -28.86 18.62 19.69
N LEU A 105 -29.48 18.04 18.67
CA LEU A 105 -29.41 16.62 18.33
C LEU A 105 -28.56 16.47 17.06
N ALA A 106 -27.59 15.56 17.09
CA ALA A 106 -26.80 15.18 15.92
C ALA A 106 -26.72 13.66 15.81
N VAL A 107 -26.85 13.11 14.60
CA VAL A 107 -26.74 11.67 14.35
C VAL A 107 -25.69 11.43 13.28
N SER A 108 -24.68 10.61 13.59
CA SER A 108 -23.61 10.26 12.66
C SER A 108 -23.38 8.75 12.64
N PRO A 109 -23.23 8.12 11.45
CA PRO A 109 -23.24 8.72 10.11
C PRO A 109 -24.64 8.89 9.50
N ASN A 110 -25.72 8.81 10.29
CA ASN A 110 -27.11 8.86 9.83
C ASN A 110 -27.40 7.80 8.74
N GLN A 111 -27.16 6.53 9.07
CA GLN A 111 -27.37 5.42 8.14
C GLN A 111 -28.11 4.26 8.82
N LEU A 112 -28.53 3.26 8.05
CA LEU A 112 -29.05 2.03 8.66
C LEU A 112 -27.93 1.27 9.39
N GLY A 113 -28.22 0.82 10.61
CA GLY A 113 -27.26 0.08 11.44
C GLY A 113 -26.63 0.96 12.53
N GLN A 114 -25.32 0.85 12.71
CA GLN A 114 -24.64 1.51 13.83
C GLN A 114 -24.59 3.02 13.63
N ASN A 115 -25.16 3.75 14.59
CA ASN A 115 -25.10 5.20 14.65
C ASN A 115 -24.66 5.65 16.04
N MET A 116 -24.13 6.87 16.05
CA MET A 116 -23.81 7.65 17.23
C MET A 116 -24.74 8.86 17.26
N ILE A 117 -25.60 8.92 18.27
CA ILE A 117 -26.52 10.02 18.52
C ILE A 117 -25.89 10.88 19.62
N ASN A 118 -25.50 12.10 19.25
CA ASN A 118 -24.97 13.08 20.18
C ASN A 118 -26.08 14.07 20.53
N VAL A 119 -26.25 14.32 21.82
CA VAL A 119 -27.19 15.29 22.36
C VAL A 119 -26.41 16.32 23.15
N ARG A 120 -26.59 17.59 22.80
CA ARG A 120 -26.05 18.72 23.55
C ARG A 120 -27.19 19.52 24.14
N ALA A 121 -27.27 19.62 25.46
CA ALA A 121 -28.31 20.35 26.16
C ALA A 121 -27.67 21.42 27.05
N VAL A 122 -27.90 22.70 26.72
CA VAL A 122 -27.27 23.83 27.41
C VAL A 122 -28.32 24.83 27.84
N ASN A 123 -28.23 25.30 29.08
CA ASN A 123 -28.94 26.50 29.52
C ASN A 123 -28.09 27.74 29.18
N PRO A 124 -28.43 28.56 28.17
CA PRO A 124 -27.62 29.72 27.80
C PRO A 124 -27.54 30.78 28.89
N ALA A 125 -28.50 30.80 29.84
CA ALA A 125 -28.44 31.70 30.99
C ALA A 125 -27.43 31.23 32.05
N GLN A 126 -27.12 29.92 32.10
CA GLN A 126 -26.19 29.32 33.06
C GLN A 126 -25.40 28.17 32.40
N PRO A 127 -24.42 28.47 31.52
CA PRO A 127 -23.75 27.46 30.70
C PRO A 127 -22.96 26.40 31.48
N LEU A 128 -22.57 26.72 32.72
CA LEU A 128 -21.75 25.86 33.59
C LEU A 128 -22.58 25.02 34.58
N SER A 129 -23.89 25.23 34.65
CA SER A 129 -24.75 24.55 35.63
C SER A 129 -25.05 23.12 35.20
N SER A 130 -24.83 22.16 36.10
CA SER A 130 -25.20 20.75 35.91
C SER A 130 -26.68 20.49 36.25
N GLU A 131 -27.56 21.37 35.78
CA GLU A 131 -29.00 21.27 36.02
C GLU A 131 -29.59 19.97 35.45
N ILE A 132 -28.96 19.41 34.42
CA ILE A 132 -29.37 18.20 33.72
C ILE A 132 -28.73 16.98 34.40
N THR A 133 -29.57 16.15 34.99
CA THR A 133 -29.17 14.94 35.71
C THR A 133 -29.06 13.76 34.75
N LEU A 134 -30.05 13.59 33.87
CA LEU A 134 -30.15 12.44 32.98
C LEU A 134 -30.76 12.85 31.64
N VAL A 135 -30.36 12.16 30.57
CA VAL A 135 -30.92 12.35 29.23
C VAL A 135 -31.34 11.01 28.67
N TYR A 136 -32.55 10.97 28.12
CA TYR A 136 -33.05 9.83 27.35
C TYR A 136 -33.35 10.27 25.92
N VAL A 137 -33.10 9.37 24.97
CA VAL A 137 -33.50 9.52 23.58
C VAL A 137 -34.60 8.49 23.29
N GLN A 138 -35.76 8.97 22.85
CA GLN A 138 -36.87 8.15 22.42
C GLN A 138 -36.99 8.20 20.90
N LEU A 139 -36.89 7.04 20.27
CA LEU A 139 -36.93 6.89 18.82
C LEU A 139 -38.31 6.37 18.41
N HIS A 140 -39.04 7.17 17.63
CA HIS A 140 -40.34 6.83 17.08
C HIS A 140 -40.21 6.70 15.56
N PRO A 141 -40.17 5.49 14.99
CA PRO A 141 -40.24 5.32 13.54
C PRO A 141 -41.63 5.73 13.04
N ALA A 142 -41.72 6.26 11.82
CA ALA A 142 -43.01 6.64 11.24
C ALA A 142 -43.92 5.44 10.86
N ALA A 143 -43.38 4.22 10.90
CA ALA A 143 -44.16 3.01 10.60
C ALA A 143 -45.23 2.78 11.69
N GLU A 144 -46.49 2.65 11.28
CA GLU A 144 -47.58 2.30 12.18
C GLU A 144 -47.30 0.93 12.85
N ASN A 145 -47.56 0.85 14.16
CA ASN A 145 -47.39 -0.34 15.02
C ASN A 145 -45.96 -0.70 15.48
N VAL A 146 -44.98 0.20 15.36
CA VAL A 146 -43.67 -0.01 16.01
C VAL A 146 -43.61 0.79 17.31
N GLU A 147 -43.35 0.10 18.42
CA GLU A 147 -43.24 0.75 19.72
C GLU A 147 -42.01 1.67 19.79
N PRO A 148 -42.12 2.83 20.47
CA PRO A 148 -40.98 3.72 20.65
C PRO A 148 -39.88 3.08 21.48
N VAL A 149 -38.64 3.24 21.05
CA VAL A 149 -37.48 2.72 21.79
C VAL A 149 -36.90 3.83 22.67
N LYS A 150 -36.89 3.63 23.99
CA LYS A 150 -36.28 4.55 24.97
C LYS A 150 -34.84 4.11 25.28
N LEU A 151 -33.88 5.02 25.07
CA LEU A 151 -32.45 4.77 25.21
C LEU A 151 -31.86 5.76 26.23
N PRO A 152 -31.20 5.30 27.30
CA PRO A 152 -30.42 6.18 28.16
C PRO A 152 -29.19 6.69 27.39
N ALA A 153 -28.87 7.98 27.55
CA ALA A 153 -27.67 8.57 26.99
C ALA A 153 -26.54 8.62 28.03
N ASP A 154 -25.35 8.18 27.64
CA ASP A 154 -24.15 8.27 28.45
C ASP A 154 -23.67 9.72 28.51
N LYS A 155 -23.43 10.22 29.72
CA LYS A 155 -22.96 11.59 29.93
C LYS A 155 -21.45 11.68 29.63
N LEU A 156 -21.09 12.46 28.60
CA LEU A 156 -19.70 12.72 28.23
C LEU A 156 -19.14 13.96 28.96
N SER A 157 -19.97 14.99 29.10
CA SER A 157 -19.64 16.23 29.83
C SER A 157 -20.88 16.82 30.50
N ASN A 158 -20.78 18.00 31.12
CA ASN A 158 -21.92 18.64 31.79
C ASN A 158 -23.11 18.93 30.86
N ALA A 159 -22.85 19.09 29.55
CA ALA A 159 -23.85 19.45 28.56
C ALA A 159 -23.92 18.46 27.39
N GLU A 160 -23.03 17.46 27.32
CA GLU A 160 -22.93 16.53 26.19
C GLU A 160 -23.22 15.11 26.63
N PHE A 161 -24.09 14.46 25.86
CA PHE A 161 -24.59 13.13 26.10
C PHE A 161 -24.54 12.34 24.79
N GLN A 162 -24.38 11.02 24.88
CA GLN A 162 -24.18 10.18 23.71
C GLN A 162 -24.93 8.85 23.83
N VAL A 163 -25.47 8.39 22.72
CA VAL A 163 -26.03 7.04 22.55
C VAL A 163 -25.34 6.40 21.36
N ILE A 164 -24.76 5.20 21.54
CA ILE A 164 -24.16 4.43 20.45
C ILE A 164 -24.94 3.12 20.31
N GLY A 165 -25.41 2.81 19.10
CA GLY A 165 -26.09 1.53 18.88
C GLY A 165 -26.73 1.39 17.50
N TYR A 166 -27.48 0.30 17.33
CA TYR A 166 -28.10 -0.13 16.07
C TYR A 166 -29.60 0.20 16.04
N HIS A 167 -29.97 1.41 16.45
CA HIS A 167 -31.38 1.72 16.74
C HIS A 167 -32.17 2.28 15.55
N LEU A 168 -31.47 2.80 14.54
CA LEU A 168 -32.09 3.26 13.29
C LEU A 168 -32.11 2.08 12.30
N THR A 169 -33.13 1.23 12.45
CA THR A 169 -33.26 -0.05 11.73
C THR A 169 -33.98 0.07 10.39
N GLN A 170 -34.64 1.19 10.14
CA GLN A 170 -35.47 1.43 8.97
C GLN A 170 -35.17 2.79 8.36
N ALA A 171 -35.27 2.87 7.04
CA ALA A 171 -35.13 4.12 6.31
C ALA A 171 -36.43 4.91 6.33
N GLY A 172 -36.35 6.22 6.18
CA GLY A 172 -37.48 7.12 6.13
C GLY A 172 -37.53 8.10 7.32
N PRO A 173 -38.70 8.69 7.58
CA PRO A 173 -38.87 9.66 8.65
C PRO A 173 -38.91 8.99 10.04
N TRP A 174 -38.27 9.65 10.98
CA TRP A 174 -38.19 9.31 12.40
C TRP A 174 -38.51 10.54 13.22
N GLN A 175 -39.25 10.37 14.31
CA GLN A 175 -39.44 11.38 15.33
C GLN A 175 -38.56 11.02 16.53
N ILE A 176 -37.55 11.85 16.78
CA ILE A 176 -36.59 11.66 17.86
C ILE A 176 -36.94 12.64 18.98
N ALA A 177 -37.40 12.12 20.11
CA ALA A 177 -37.66 12.91 21.31
C ALA A 177 -36.49 12.81 22.29
N VAL A 178 -35.91 13.95 22.65
CA VAL A 178 -34.86 14.08 23.64
C VAL A 178 -35.50 14.56 24.93
N VAL A 179 -35.45 13.73 25.97
CA VAL A 179 -35.97 14.03 27.31
C VAL A 179 -34.79 14.33 28.22
N ALA A 180 -34.69 15.59 28.65
CA ALA A 180 -33.69 16.03 29.61
C ALA A 180 -34.31 16.19 31.00
N GLU A 181 -33.95 15.29 31.91
CA GLU A 181 -34.36 15.31 33.30
C GLU A 181 -33.54 16.32 34.09
N ARG A 182 -34.22 17.16 34.87
CA ARG A 182 -33.61 18.28 35.60
C ARG A 182 -33.88 18.17 37.09
N TYR A 183 -32.89 18.47 37.92
CA TYR A 183 -33.05 18.40 39.37
C TYR A 183 -34.09 19.41 39.87
N GLY A 184 -35.17 18.92 40.48
CA GLY A 184 -36.23 19.75 41.07
C GLY A 184 -37.05 20.55 40.06
N LYS A 185 -36.99 20.21 38.76
CA LYS A 185 -37.77 20.84 37.69
C LYS A 185 -38.44 19.78 36.82
N PRO A 186 -39.53 20.13 36.11
CA PRO A 186 -40.13 19.23 35.12
C PRO A 186 -39.13 18.84 34.02
N ASP A 187 -39.33 17.68 33.41
CA ASP A 187 -38.54 17.24 32.27
C ASP A 187 -38.72 18.19 31.08
N ALA A 188 -37.61 18.51 30.39
CA ALA A 188 -37.65 19.24 29.14
C ALA A 188 -37.64 18.25 27.97
N ILE A 189 -38.63 18.33 27.09
CA ILE A 189 -38.81 17.39 25.97
C ILE A 189 -38.66 18.16 24.64
N ALA A 190 -37.57 17.93 23.93
CA ALA A 190 -37.36 18.43 22.56
C ALA A 190 -37.67 17.33 21.55
N THR A 191 -38.39 17.65 20.47
CA THR A 191 -38.85 16.68 19.49
C THR A 191 -38.40 17.08 18.10
N PHE A 192 -37.59 16.22 17.48
CA PHE A 192 -36.94 16.45 16.20
C PHE A 192 -37.52 15.54 15.12
N GLN A 193 -37.72 16.10 13.93
CA GLN A 193 -38.03 15.33 12.73
C GLN A 193 -36.71 14.99 12.04
N TRP A 194 -36.41 13.70 11.95
CA TRP A 194 -35.17 13.18 11.40
C TRP A 194 -35.46 12.27 10.22
N VAL A 195 -34.60 12.28 9.19
CA VAL A 195 -34.78 11.39 8.03
C VAL A 195 -33.54 10.53 7.89
N VAL A 196 -33.75 9.22 7.97
CA VAL A 196 -32.71 8.22 7.73
C VAL A 196 -32.76 7.83 6.26
N PRO A 197 -31.67 8.05 5.51
CA PRO A 197 -31.64 7.68 4.11
C PRO A 197 -31.81 6.17 3.91
N PRO A 198 -32.40 5.71 2.79
CA PRO A 198 -32.33 4.30 2.41
C PRO A 198 -30.87 3.87 2.31
N ALA A 199 -30.57 2.62 2.67
CA ALA A 199 -29.28 2.04 2.34
C ALA A 199 -29.08 2.20 0.82
N GLY A 200 -28.13 3.06 0.43
CA GLY A 200 -27.83 3.26 -0.98
C GLY A 200 -27.50 1.89 -1.58
N GLU A 201 -28.00 1.63 -2.78
CA GLU A 201 -27.46 0.54 -3.57
C GLU A 201 -25.95 0.75 -3.62
N LEU A 202 -25.18 -0.31 -3.36
CA LEU A 202 -23.73 -0.28 -3.53
C LEU A 202 -23.47 0.06 -4.99
N GLN A 203 -23.35 1.36 -5.31
CA GLN A 203 -22.91 1.74 -6.64
C GLN A 203 -21.53 1.12 -6.76
N PRO A 204 -21.32 0.20 -7.72
CA PRO A 204 -20.04 -0.45 -7.88
C PRO A 204 -19.06 0.70 -8.04
N VAL A 205 -18.13 0.82 -7.09
CA VAL A 205 -17.19 1.95 -7.04
C VAL A 205 -16.60 2.05 -8.43
N ARG A 206 -17.09 3.01 -9.22
CA ARG A 206 -16.50 3.35 -10.52
C ARG A 206 -15.25 4.11 -10.14
N ILE A 207 -14.25 3.38 -9.65
CA ILE A 207 -12.88 3.83 -9.67
C ILE A 207 -12.65 4.07 -11.15
N SER A 208 -12.68 5.35 -11.54
CA SER A 208 -12.39 5.76 -12.90
C SER A 208 -10.89 5.55 -13.12
N LYS A 209 -10.48 4.27 -13.16
CA LYS A 209 -9.14 3.84 -13.58
C LYS A 209 -8.88 4.30 -15.02
N ALA A 210 -9.92 4.65 -15.76
CA ALA A 210 -9.87 5.13 -17.14
C ALA A 210 -8.98 6.38 -17.31
N ALA A 211 -8.95 7.31 -16.33
CA ALA A 211 -8.17 8.54 -16.49
C ALA A 211 -6.65 8.30 -16.35
N LEU A 212 -6.23 7.36 -15.49
CA LEU A 212 -4.81 7.09 -15.22
C LEU A 212 -4.26 5.87 -15.98
N ALA A 213 -5.11 4.96 -16.45
CA ALA A 213 -4.69 3.80 -17.24
C ALA A 213 -3.82 4.14 -18.47
N PRO A 214 -4.14 5.14 -19.30
CA PRO A 214 -3.31 5.44 -20.46
C PRO A 214 -1.92 5.98 -20.07
N LEU A 215 -1.83 6.76 -18.98
CA LEU A 215 -0.56 7.27 -18.50
C LEU A 215 0.28 6.16 -17.86
N ALA A 216 -0.34 5.32 -17.02
CA ALA A 216 0.31 4.16 -16.42
C ALA A 216 0.83 3.19 -17.49
N ASN A 217 0.06 2.93 -18.55
CA ASN A 217 0.48 2.09 -19.67
C ASN A 217 1.68 2.69 -20.44
N ARG A 218 1.70 4.02 -20.65
CA ARG A 218 2.83 4.70 -21.29
C ARG A 218 4.10 4.63 -20.44
N LEU A 219 3.98 4.82 -19.13
CA LEU A 219 5.11 4.71 -18.20
C LEU A 219 5.63 3.27 -18.11
N ALA A 220 4.73 2.28 -18.04
CA ALA A 220 5.10 0.87 -18.05
C ALA A 220 5.81 0.46 -19.34
N LEU A 221 5.32 0.94 -20.50
CA LEU A 221 5.98 0.71 -21.79
C LEU A 221 7.38 1.35 -21.84
N GLY A 222 7.50 2.61 -21.42
CA GLY A 222 8.78 3.31 -21.36
C GLY A 222 9.80 2.59 -20.48
N PHE A 223 9.35 2.09 -19.33
CA PHE A 223 10.16 1.29 -18.42
C PHE A 223 10.60 -0.04 -19.03
N LEU A 224 9.70 -0.75 -19.71
CA LEU A 224 10.03 -2.01 -20.38
C LEU A 224 11.08 -1.81 -21.49
N ILE A 225 10.95 -0.74 -22.28
CA ILE A 225 11.95 -0.36 -23.29
C ILE A 225 13.30 -0.07 -22.63
N MET A 226 13.32 0.68 -21.53
CA MET A 226 14.54 0.98 -20.77
C MET A 226 15.25 -0.30 -20.30
N VAL A 227 14.50 -1.27 -19.75
CA VAL A 227 15.06 -2.57 -19.32
C VAL A 227 15.59 -3.37 -20.51
N MET A 228 14.90 -3.39 -21.65
CA MET A 228 15.38 -4.07 -22.86
C MET A 228 16.69 -3.46 -23.38
N VAL A 229 16.80 -2.13 -23.40
CA VAL A 229 18.04 -1.43 -23.80
C VAL A 229 19.19 -1.75 -22.83
N LEU A 230 18.91 -1.78 -21.52
CA LEU A 230 19.90 -2.15 -20.52
C LEU A 230 20.41 -3.59 -20.71
N MET A 231 19.50 -4.54 -20.96
CA MET A 231 19.87 -5.94 -21.23
C MET A 231 20.64 -6.09 -22.54
N ALA A 232 20.23 -5.39 -23.61
CA ALA A 232 20.89 -5.44 -24.90
C ALA A 232 22.32 -4.88 -24.84
N THR A 233 22.49 -3.74 -24.16
CA THR A 233 23.82 -3.13 -23.94
C THR A 233 24.71 -4.03 -23.10
N MET A 234 24.19 -4.62 -22.02
CA MET A 234 24.91 -5.58 -21.20
C MET A 234 25.34 -6.81 -22.01
N ARG A 235 24.43 -7.42 -22.77
CA ARG A 235 24.72 -8.58 -23.63
C ARG A 235 25.77 -8.26 -24.69
N TRP A 236 25.65 -7.11 -25.36
CA TRP A 236 26.63 -6.67 -26.36
C TRP A 236 28.02 -6.48 -25.74
N PHE A 237 28.09 -5.93 -24.53
CA PHE A 237 29.34 -5.73 -23.82
C PHE A 237 30.00 -7.06 -23.43
N LEU A 238 29.20 -8.02 -22.94
CA LEU A 238 29.66 -9.37 -22.62
C LEU A 238 30.20 -10.11 -23.86
N LEU A 239 29.50 -9.98 -25.00
CA LEU A 239 29.95 -10.58 -26.26
C LEU A 239 31.26 -9.94 -26.77
N ARG A 240 31.41 -8.62 -26.64
CA ARG A 240 32.65 -7.92 -27.04
C ARG A 240 33.86 -8.27 -26.16
N GLN A 241 33.67 -8.56 -24.88
CA GLN A 241 34.78 -8.99 -24.02
C GLN A 241 35.38 -10.34 -24.45
N SER A 242 34.55 -11.26 -24.96
CA SER A 242 35.02 -12.58 -25.40
C SER A 242 35.93 -12.54 -26.63
N GLN A 243 35.90 -11.47 -27.44
CA GLN A 243 36.68 -11.38 -28.67
C GLN A 243 38.10 -10.82 -28.45
N ARG A 244 38.42 -10.29 -27.26
CA ARG A 244 39.74 -9.70 -26.99
C ARG A 244 40.80 -10.70 -26.49
N THR A 245 40.44 -11.97 -26.32
CA THR A 245 41.36 -13.03 -25.86
C THR A 245 41.67 -14.03 -26.97
N LEU A 246 42.02 -13.55 -28.16
CA LEU A 246 42.78 -14.35 -29.12
C LEU A 246 44.25 -14.01 -28.91
N PRO A 247 45.01 -14.85 -28.19
CA PRO A 247 46.42 -14.61 -27.99
C PRO A 247 47.12 -14.67 -29.35
N ALA A 248 47.81 -13.60 -29.70
CA ALA A 248 48.74 -13.54 -30.82
C ALA A 248 50.00 -14.39 -30.52
N HIS A 249 49.83 -15.67 -30.19
CA HIS A 249 50.91 -16.57 -29.81
C HIS A 249 51.52 -17.35 -30.98
N GLU A 250 51.26 -16.95 -32.23
CA GLU A 250 51.71 -17.69 -33.40
C GLU A 250 52.34 -16.79 -34.46
N ALA A 251 53.37 -16.02 -34.07
CA ALA A 251 54.21 -15.29 -35.04
C ALA A 251 55.68 -15.12 -34.60
N THR A 252 56.24 -16.05 -33.82
CA THR A 252 57.69 -16.06 -33.55
C THR A 252 58.23 -17.48 -33.40
N GLY A 253 57.97 -18.30 -34.43
CA GLY A 253 58.59 -19.61 -34.63
C GLY A 253 59.38 -19.63 -35.94
N ALA A 254 60.47 -18.88 -36.05
CA ALA A 254 61.46 -19.04 -37.13
C ALA A 254 62.85 -18.60 -36.64
N GLY A 255 63.69 -19.57 -36.25
CA GLY A 255 65.09 -19.29 -35.92
C GLY A 255 65.75 -20.32 -34.99
N ARG A 256 65.75 -21.60 -35.34
CA ARG A 256 66.61 -22.62 -34.70
C ARG A 256 67.84 -22.83 -35.60
N PRO A 257 69.07 -22.41 -35.23
CA PRO A 257 70.27 -22.72 -35.99
C PRO A 257 70.70 -24.18 -35.80
N ALA A 258 71.27 -24.76 -36.86
CA ALA A 258 71.63 -26.17 -37.01
C ALA A 258 72.83 -26.61 -36.12
N PRO A 259 72.89 -27.89 -35.70
CA PRO A 259 74.05 -28.46 -35.01
C PRO A 259 75.19 -28.79 -35.99
N ALA A 260 76.39 -28.31 -35.70
CA ALA A 260 77.61 -28.66 -36.44
C ALA A 260 78.06 -30.10 -36.13
N MET A 261 78.45 -30.83 -37.18
CA MET A 261 78.98 -32.20 -37.11
C MET A 261 80.37 -32.29 -36.47
N PRO A 262 80.72 -33.43 -35.83
CA PRO A 262 82.07 -33.70 -35.33
C PRO A 262 82.97 -34.27 -36.43
N THR A 263 84.11 -33.62 -36.69
CA THR A 263 85.18 -34.15 -37.56
C THR A 263 86.07 -35.10 -36.75
N ALA A 264 86.13 -36.35 -37.19
CA ALA A 264 86.97 -37.40 -36.63
C ALA A 264 88.44 -37.27 -37.07
N GLN A 265 89.34 -37.35 -36.09
CA GLN A 265 90.45 -38.31 -36.02
C GLN A 265 91.30 -38.59 -37.29
N LYS A 266 92.58 -38.20 -37.28
CA LYS A 266 93.65 -39.04 -37.81
C LYS A 266 95.01 -38.75 -37.16
N ALA A 267 95.59 -39.81 -36.60
CA ALA A 267 96.92 -39.91 -36.02
C ALA A 267 98.02 -39.98 -37.10
N ALA A 268 99.26 -39.64 -36.73
CA ALA A 268 100.44 -40.53 -36.76
C ALA A 268 101.77 -39.74 -36.71
N HIS A 269 102.71 -40.29 -35.94
CA HIS A 269 104.19 -40.36 -36.08
C HIS A 269 104.96 -39.21 -36.75
N SER A 270 106.07 -38.73 -36.19
CA SER A 270 107.25 -39.46 -35.68
C SER A 270 108.10 -38.55 -34.81
#